data_AF-A0A3A4RX96-F1
#
_entry.id   AF-A0A3A4RX96-F1
#
_cell.length_a   1.000
_cell.length_b   1.000
_cell.length_c   1.000
_cell.angle_alpha   90.00
_cell.angle_beta   90.00
_cell.angle_gamma   90.00
#
_symmetry.space_group_name_H-M   'P 1'
#
loop_
_entity.id
_entity.type
_entity.pdbx_description
1 polymer ?
#
loop_
_entity_poly.entity_id
_entity_poly.type
_entity_poly.pdbx_seq_one_letter_code
_entity_poly.pdbx_strand_id
1 'polypeptide(L)'
;SKALYQLLPPEVSVKAGGDIFLQNNFVLAPSPTGNLTLNAGNNIYGQYFVGQQKQNSWFRMPDLNPEFFYGRQYIDAQDAKKEMADLLLSKAFTNSPAKSLHHNDSEPVTIQAGNDIRNLKLFLSKKSETIAGNNILDLYYEGQNIDPEDVTSIQAGNSILYTSEAFTVMDTYKGIKHGGPGLLWVSAGNEIDLGATDGIQTIGNLENAELPMQGSHAIVITGYCLDKTEPEIRDFFTAIQDAGVEYSGKLAEGDPDAADQVVRNVHDTVIDPFFAAETGEAKTQGGAIVNAQALSGGTPDRKGNLNMVQSQISSTGEKGDIFVISRGDMNIGRTTFRDDDADAENSGIFTAAGGSIFTFAGRDLNVNESRMMTFYAGDITAWSDAGNINAGRGSKTAVSAAPAAATKTDSGEYIVEFKPPAVGSGIRTLTFDPDGAAGSRTAPLAGDVYLFAPSGEIDAGEAGIAGSNVILGALTVVNVQNISFSQGAVGVPSSSEATATMGALTGGGALSEAGKMADANAAIQAANKQFEQDAKAMEKTFMPTWLRVQFMGFDIEDGEVSEEDES
;
A
#
# COMPACT_ATOMS: atom_id res chain seq x y z
N SER A 1 31.34 -5.86 -5.07
CA SER A 1 31.33 -6.34 -6.46
C SER A 1 30.16 -5.68 -7.17
N LYS A 2 30.37 -5.02 -8.31
CA LYS A 2 29.25 -4.46 -9.08
C LYS A 2 28.37 -5.62 -9.56
N ALA A 3 27.07 -5.59 -9.30
CA ALA A 3 26.15 -6.58 -9.83
C ALA A 3 26.25 -6.54 -11.36
N LEU A 4 26.74 -7.63 -11.97
CA LEU A 4 26.59 -7.80 -13.41
C LEU A 4 25.11 -8.07 -13.67
N TYR A 5 24.53 -7.28 -14.57
CA TYR A 5 23.23 -7.55 -15.19
C TYR A 5 23.45 -7.85 -16.67
N GLN A 6 22.49 -8.56 -17.27
CA GLN A 6 22.42 -8.78 -18.71
C GLN A 6 21.39 -7.82 -19.29
N LEU A 7 21.84 -7.02 -20.25
CA LEU A 7 20.95 -6.23 -21.08
C LEU A 7 20.27 -7.16 -22.09
N LEU A 8 18.94 -7.17 -22.09
CA LEU A 8 18.11 -7.92 -23.00
C LEU A 8 17.48 -6.99 -24.06
N PRO A 9 17.00 -7.54 -25.19
CA PRO A 9 16.16 -6.77 -26.11
C PRO A 9 14.93 -6.16 -25.41
N PRO A 10 14.29 -5.14 -26.00
CA PRO A 10 13.11 -4.51 -25.41
C PRO A 10 11.92 -5.44 -25.23
N GLU A 11 11.83 -6.47 -26.07
CA GLU A 11 10.80 -7.50 -25.99
C GLU A 11 11.46 -8.85 -25.70
N VAL A 12 11.05 -9.46 -24.59
CA VAL A 12 11.54 -10.76 -24.14
C VAL A 12 10.36 -11.69 -23.93
N SER A 13 10.33 -12.80 -24.65
CA SER A 13 9.35 -13.87 -24.45
C SER A 13 10.05 -15.20 -24.22
N VAL A 14 9.89 -15.75 -23.02
CA VAL A 14 10.42 -17.05 -22.62
C VAL A 14 9.23 -17.98 -22.36
N LYS A 15 9.15 -19.06 -23.13
CA LYS A 15 8.13 -20.11 -22.96
C LYS A 15 8.84 -21.44 -22.73
N ALA A 16 8.66 -22.02 -21.56
CA ALA A 16 9.23 -23.30 -21.19
C ALA A 16 8.11 -24.30 -20.89
N GLY A 17 8.19 -25.51 -21.46
CA GLY A 17 7.25 -26.59 -21.13
C GLY A 17 7.41 -27.15 -19.71
N GLY A 18 8.51 -26.80 -19.03
CA GLY A 18 8.80 -27.16 -17.64
C GLY A 18 9.12 -25.92 -16.82
N ASP A 19 10.25 -25.94 -16.11
CA ASP A 19 10.68 -24.84 -15.24
C ASP A 19 11.47 -23.76 -16.00
N ILE A 20 11.39 -22.52 -15.51
CA ILE A 20 12.32 -21.43 -15.84
C ILE A 20 13.23 -21.20 -14.62
N PHE A 21 14.54 -21.41 -14.80
CA PHE A 21 15.56 -21.10 -13.79
C PHE A 21 16.29 -19.82 -14.18
N LEU A 22 16.16 -18.79 -13.35
CA LEU A 22 16.81 -17.50 -13.55
C LEU A 22 18.09 -17.46 -12.72
N GLN A 23 19.23 -17.28 -13.39
CA GLN A 23 20.56 -17.37 -12.76
C GLN A 23 21.36 -16.07 -12.88
N ASN A 24 20.70 -14.97 -13.22
CA ASN A 24 21.32 -13.68 -13.39
C ASN A 24 20.31 -12.57 -13.17
N ASN A 25 20.76 -11.33 -13.29
CA ASN A 25 19.94 -10.15 -13.27
C ASN A 25 19.76 -9.62 -14.69
N PHE A 26 18.58 -9.10 -15.00
CA PHE A 26 18.18 -8.76 -16.36
C PHE A 26 17.59 -7.36 -16.42
N VAL A 27 18.03 -6.57 -17.41
CA VAL A 27 17.46 -5.25 -17.74
C VAL A 27 16.95 -5.32 -19.17
N LEU A 28 15.69 -4.94 -19.42
CA LEU A 28 15.18 -4.77 -20.77
C LEU A 28 15.70 -3.44 -21.34
N ALA A 29 16.13 -3.45 -22.59
CA ALA A 29 16.45 -2.20 -23.27
C ALA A 29 15.18 -1.31 -23.38
N PRO A 30 15.25 0.00 -23.07
CA PRO A 30 14.06 0.86 -23.07
C PRO A 30 13.36 0.89 -24.43
N SER A 31 12.04 0.85 -24.47
CA SER A 31 11.21 1.01 -25.67
C SER A 31 9.77 1.35 -25.28
N PRO A 32 9.04 2.20 -26.03
CA PRO A 32 7.63 2.49 -25.76
C PRO A 32 6.72 1.26 -25.76
N THR A 33 7.10 0.22 -26.53
CA THR A 33 6.40 -1.06 -26.64
C THR A 33 7.15 -2.21 -25.98
N GLY A 34 8.13 -1.90 -25.10
CA GLY A 34 8.90 -2.93 -24.42
C GLY A 34 7.97 -3.89 -23.67
N ASN A 35 8.30 -5.19 -23.65
CA ASN A 35 7.46 -6.16 -22.95
C ASN A 35 8.24 -7.37 -22.42
N LEU A 36 7.75 -7.94 -21.32
CA LEU A 36 8.27 -9.15 -20.71
C LEU A 36 7.18 -10.21 -20.63
N THR A 37 7.48 -11.40 -21.15
CA THR A 37 6.66 -12.60 -20.97
C THR A 37 7.53 -13.73 -20.45
N LEU A 38 7.22 -14.23 -19.25
CA LEU A 38 7.73 -15.49 -18.72
C LEU A 38 6.56 -16.46 -18.58
N ASN A 39 6.62 -17.60 -19.26
CA ASN A 39 5.60 -18.64 -19.16
C ASN A 39 6.29 -20.00 -18.94
N ALA A 40 6.17 -20.51 -17.71
CA ALA A 40 6.67 -21.81 -17.31
C ALA A 40 5.52 -22.81 -17.17
N GLY A 41 5.63 -23.98 -17.79
CA GLY A 41 4.68 -25.08 -17.59
C GLY A 41 4.65 -25.59 -16.15
N ASN A 42 5.76 -25.44 -15.41
CA ASN A 42 5.87 -25.78 -14.00
C ASN A 42 6.21 -24.52 -13.17
N ASN A 43 7.47 -24.29 -12.82
CA ASN A 43 7.85 -23.25 -11.87
C ASN A 43 8.71 -22.14 -12.49
N ILE A 44 8.70 -20.96 -11.87
CA ILE A 44 9.71 -19.93 -12.09
C ILE A 44 10.55 -19.80 -10.82
N TYR A 45 11.85 -20.06 -10.93
CA TYR A 45 12.80 -19.95 -9.82
C TYR A 45 13.78 -18.79 -10.02
N GLY A 46 13.71 -17.79 -9.15
CA GLY A 46 14.62 -16.65 -9.14
C GLY A 46 15.87 -16.82 -8.27
N GLN A 47 15.92 -17.83 -7.39
CA GLN A 47 17.08 -18.03 -6.51
C GLN A 47 18.27 -18.65 -7.26
N TYR A 48 19.45 -18.07 -7.10
CA TYR A 48 20.72 -18.64 -7.58
C TYR A 48 21.86 -18.38 -6.59
N PHE A 49 23.05 -18.92 -6.88
CA PHE A 49 24.21 -18.80 -5.99
C PHE A 49 25.40 -18.18 -6.72
N VAL A 50 26.09 -17.26 -6.05
CA VAL A 50 27.41 -16.75 -6.46
C VAL A 50 28.42 -17.16 -5.39
N GLY A 51 29.21 -18.19 -5.67
CA GLY A 51 29.99 -18.86 -4.64
C GLY A 51 29.07 -19.51 -3.61
N GLN A 52 29.21 -19.13 -2.33
CA GLN A 52 28.33 -19.59 -1.24
C GLN A 52 27.19 -18.61 -0.92
N GLN A 53 27.12 -17.46 -1.60
CA GLN A 53 26.13 -16.43 -1.33
C GLN A 53 24.86 -16.71 -2.13
N LYS A 54 23.72 -16.80 -1.43
CA LYS A 54 22.39 -16.83 -2.04
C LYS A 54 22.12 -15.47 -2.69
N GLN A 55 21.54 -15.48 -3.89
CA GLN A 55 21.12 -14.31 -4.64
C GLN A 55 19.71 -14.55 -5.19
N ASN A 56 18.95 -13.47 -5.36
CA ASN A 56 17.65 -13.50 -6.04
C ASN A 56 17.77 -12.73 -7.35
N SER A 57 17.41 -13.40 -8.44
CA SER A 57 17.33 -12.84 -9.78
C SER A 57 16.30 -11.74 -9.83
N TRP A 58 16.63 -10.66 -10.55
CA TRP A 58 15.69 -9.60 -10.86
C TRP A 58 15.53 -9.35 -12.35
N PHE A 59 14.32 -8.95 -12.75
CA PHE A 59 14.03 -8.28 -14.02
C PHE A 59 13.72 -6.81 -13.78
N ARG A 60 14.33 -5.94 -14.57
CA ARG A 60 14.05 -4.51 -14.59
C ARG A 60 13.60 -4.06 -15.96
N MET A 61 12.44 -3.44 -16.00
CA MET A 61 11.93 -2.67 -17.12
C MET A 61 12.16 -1.19 -16.78
N PRO A 62 13.07 -0.50 -17.48
CA PRO A 62 13.34 0.92 -17.21
C PRO A 62 12.31 1.83 -17.89
N ASP A 63 11.76 2.80 -17.15
CA ASP A 63 10.95 3.92 -17.67
C ASP A 63 11.88 5.07 -18.14
N LEU A 64 12.69 4.79 -19.16
CA LEU A 64 13.75 5.69 -19.65
C LEU A 64 13.48 6.08 -21.11
N ASN A 65 13.54 7.38 -21.44
CA ASN A 65 13.45 7.82 -22.84
C ASN A 65 14.53 7.10 -23.70
N PRO A 66 14.14 6.36 -24.75
CA PRO A 66 15.05 5.65 -25.64
C PRO A 66 16.20 6.50 -26.21
N GLU A 67 16.00 7.80 -26.42
CA GLU A 67 17.04 8.70 -26.94
C GLU A 67 18.24 8.87 -26.00
N PHE A 68 18.04 8.68 -24.69
CA PHE A 68 19.12 8.67 -23.70
C PHE A 68 19.86 7.34 -23.62
N PHE A 69 19.40 6.33 -24.34
CA PHE A 69 19.99 5.00 -24.31
C PHE A 69 20.62 4.64 -25.66
N TYR A 70 19.86 4.72 -26.75
CA TYR A 70 20.32 4.36 -28.08
C TYR A 70 21.14 5.48 -28.72
N GLY A 71 22.20 5.11 -29.45
CA GLY A 71 22.99 6.06 -30.23
C GLY A 71 23.93 6.97 -29.41
N ARG A 72 23.97 6.84 -28.08
CA ARG A 72 24.99 7.53 -27.27
C ARG A 72 26.39 7.03 -27.63
N GLN A 73 27.27 7.98 -27.91
CA GLN A 73 28.70 7.72 -28.05
C GLN A 73 29.41 8.18 -26.79
N TYR A 74 30.15 7.26 -26.18
CA TYR A 74 30.98 7.56 -25.01
C TYR A 74 32.43 7.71 -25.45
N ILE A 75 33.11 8.71 -24.90
CA ILE A 75 34.52 9.01 -25.22
C ILE A 75 35.45 8.01 -24.48
N ASP A 76 35.04 7.52 -23.30
CA ASP A 76 35.75 6.51 -22.51
C ASP A 76 34.83 5.30 -22.20
N ALA A 77 35.31 4.09 -22.43
CA ALA A 77 34.59 2.85 -22.21
C ALA A 77 34.30 2.54 -20.73
N GLN A 78 35.07 3.10 -19.79
CA GLN A 78 34.89 2.88 -18.36
C GLN A 78 33.85 3.83 -17.77
N ASP A 79 33.82 5.07 -18.23
CA ASP A 79 32.76 6.04 -17.91
C ASP A 79 31.43 5.62 -18.57
N ALA A 80 31.47 5.12 -19.80
CA ALA A 80 30.31 4.55 -20.50
C ALA A 80 29.56 3.51 -19.68
N LYS A 81 30.30 2.55 -19.10
CA LYS A 81 29.71 1.46 -18.30
C LYS A 81 29.10 1.96 -17.02
N LYS A 82 29.69 2.98 -16.40
CA LYS A 82 29.19 3.56 -15.16
C LYS A 82 27.92 4.37 -15.45
N GLU A 83 27.98 5.31 -16.38
CA GLU A 83 26.84 6.16 -16.75
C GLU A 83 25.65 5.32 -17.26
N MET A 84 25.92 4.27 -18.05
CA MET A 84 24.86 3.39 -18.53
C MET A 84 24.23 2.57 -17.40
N ALA A 85 25.03 2.07 -16.47
CA ALA A 85 24.50 1.39 -15.29
C ALA A 85 23.71 2.33 -14.40
N ASP A 86 24.17 3.57 -14.23
CA ASP A 86 23.46 4.57 -13.44
C ASP A 86 22.10 4.90 -14.11
N LEU A 87 22.03 5.07 -15.44
CA LEU A 87 20.77 5.31 -16.18
C LEU A 87 19.79 4.13 -16.15
N LEU A 88 20.29 2.90 -16.30
CA LEU A 88 19.44 1.70 -16.38
C LEU A 88 18.95 1.22 -15.01
N LEU A 89 19.69 1.56 -13.96
CA LEU A 89 19.39 1.13 -12.59
C LEU A 89 18.85 2.27 -11.73
N SER A 90 18.90 3.52 -12.20
CA SER A 90 18.33 4.65 -11.47
C SER A 90 16.83 4.48 -11.31
N LYS A 91 16.36 4.70 -10.08
CA LYS A 91 14.95 5.02 -9.80
C LYS A 91 14.60 6.44 -10.27
N ALA A 92 15.63 7.28 -10.43
CA ALA A 92 15.54 8.62 -10.97
C ALA A 92 15.08 8.61 -12.43
N PHE A 93 13.91 9.17 -12.68
CA PHE A 93 13.38 9.41 -14.02
C PHE A 93 14.20 10.53 -14.66
N THR A 94 15.33 10.20 -15.27
CA THR A 94 16.17 11.21 -15.91
C THR A 94 15.52 11.68 -17.22
N ASN A 95 14.78 12.79 -17.13
CA ASN A 95 14.45 13.73 -18.21
C ASN A 95 13.63 13.21 -19.41
N SER A 96 12.62 12.36 -19.20
CA SER A 96 11.65 11.99 -20.26
C SER A 96 10.62 13.12 -20.50
N PRO A 97 10.08 13.33 -21.72
CA PRO A 97 9.15 14.43 -21.99
C PRO A 97 7.76 14.18 -21.40
N ALA A 98 7.38 14.86 -20.30
CA ALA A 98 6.02 15.08 -19.77
C ALA A 98 5.05 13.87 -19.60
N LYS A 99 5.45 12.63 -19.93
CA LYS A 99 4.65 11.40 -19.92
C LYS A 99 5.54 10.16 -19.79
N SER A 100 5.04 9.13 -19.08
CA SER A 100 5.68 7.81 -18.96
C SER A 100 5.93 7.13 -20.33
N LEU A 101 7.00 6.35 -20.44
CA LEU A 101 7.43 5.66 -21.66
C LEU A 101 6.33 4.78 -22.27
N HIS A 102 5.53 4.13 -21.42
CA HIS A 102 4.53 3.13 -21.83
C HIS A 102 3.09 3.69 -21.91
N HIS A 103 2.89 5.01 -21.93
CA HIS A 103 1.55 5.64 -21.88
C HIS A 103 0.57 5.31 -23.03
N ASN A 104 1.02 4.67 -24.11
CA ASN A 104 0.15 4.18 -25.19
C ASN A 104 0.24 2.66 -25.36
N ASP A 105 0.79 1.96 -24.37
CA ASP A 105 1.03 0.53 -24.41
C ASP A 105 0.08 -0.18 -23.43
N SER A 106 -0.97 -0.76 -24.02
CA SER A 106 -2.00 -1.48 -23.26
C SER A 106 -1.69 -2.96 -23.04
N GLU A 107 -0.60 -3.49 -23.61
CA GLU A 107 -0.23 -4.90 -23.44
C GLU A 107 0.42 -5.10 -22.07
N PRO A 108 -0.07 -6.01 -21.21
CA PRO A 108 0.52 -6.22 -19.89
C PRO A 108 1.83 -7.01 -19.96
N VAL A 109 2.73 -6.75 -19.00
CA VAL A 109 3.80 -7.70 -18.69
C VAL A 109 3.18 -8.98 -18.11
N THR A 110 3.63 -10.16 -18.55
CA THR A 110 3.03 -11.44 -18.14
C THR A 110 4.06 -12.36 -17.50
N ILE A 111 3.83 -12.77 -16.24
CA ILE A 111 4.66 -13.71 -15.49
C ILE A 111 3.79 -14.87 -15.04
N GLN A 112 3.89 -16.02 -15.69
CA GLN A 112 3.02 -17.17 -15.47
C GLN A 112 3.81 -18.44 -15.17
N ALA A 113 3.40 -19.15 -14.12
CA ALA A 113 3.90 -20.47 -13.77
C ALA A 113 2.73 -21.43 -13.55
N GLY A 114 2.79 -22.63 -14.12
CA GLY A 114 1.78 -23.67 -13.89
C GLY A 114 1.69 -24.15 -12.44
N ASN A 115 2.79 -24.03 -11.69
CA ASN A 115 2.91 -24.33 -10.27
C ASN A 115 3.37 -23.07 -9.51
N ASP A 116 4.64 -22.99 -9.09
CA ASP A 116 5.09 -21.96 -8.17
C ASP A 116 5.96 -20.87 -8.82
N ILE A 117 5.86 -19.64 -8.33
CA ILE A 117 6.83 -18.55 -8.56
C ILE A 117 7.60 -18.34 -7.27
N ARG A 118 8.95 -18.38 -7.30
CA ARG A 118 9.76 -18.33 -6.07
C ARG A 118 10.97 -17.38 -6.17
N ASN A 119 11.20 -16.59 -5.12
CA ASN A 119 12.41 -15.78 -4.90
C ASN A 119 12.76 -14.88 -6.11
N LEU A 120 11.75 -14.27 -6.72
CA LEU A 120 11.87 -13.44 -7.92
C LEU A 120 11.70 -11.97 -7.56
N LYS A 121 12.52 -11.11 -8.16
CA LYS A 121 12.43 -9.65 -8.04
C LYS A 121 11.97 -9.04 -9.37
N LEU A 122 10.91 -8.25 -9.36
CA LEU A 122 10.34 -7.59 -10.52
C LEU A 122 10.32 -6.08 -10.31
N PHE A 123 10.85 -5.33 -11.28
CA PHE A 123 10.79 -3.87 -11.36
C PHE A 123 10.12 -3.51 -12.69
N LEU A 124 8.83 -3.18 -12.68
CA LEU A 124 8.00 -3.07 -13.90
C LEU A 124 7.41 -1.68 -14.07
N SER A 125 7.54 -1.08 -15.26
CA SER A 125 7.11 0.30 -15.51
C SER A 125 5.72 0.46 -16.14
N LYS A 126 4.94 -0.62 -16.21
CA LYS A 126 3.56 -0.64 -16.71
C LYS A 126 2.78 -1.79 -16.07
N LYS A 127 1.47 -1.84 -16.32
CA LYS A 127 0.60 -2.90 -15.78
C LYS A 127 1.11 -4.30 -16.04
N SER A 128 0.87 -5.20 -15.09
CA SER A 128 1.37 -6.58 -15.16
C SER A 128 0.40 -7.61 -14.60
N GLU A 129 0.52 -8.83 -15.11
CA GLU A 129 -0.18 -10.02 -14.64
C GLU A 129 0.85 -11.07 -14.17
N THR A 130 0.88 -11.30 -12.86
CA THR A 130 1.73 -12.32 -12.24
C THR A 130 0.87 -13.42 -11.65
N ILE A 131 0.99 -14.64 -12.19
CA ILE A 131 0.10 -15.76 -11.85
C ILE A 131 0.91 -17.03 -11.59
N ALA A 132 0.67 -17.64 -10.44
CA ALA A 132 1.16 -18.97 -10.10
C ALA A 132 -0.04 -19.92 -9.93
N GLY A 133 -0.05 -21.06 -10.61
CA GLY A 133 -1.10 -22.07 -10.45
C GLY A 133 -1.16 -22.68 -9.05
N ASN A 134 -0.07 -22.57 -8.27
CA ASN A 134 0.00 -23.03 -6.89
C ASN A 134 0.43 -21.89 -5.94
N ASN A 135 1.73 -21.71 -5.64
CA ASN A 135 2.17 -20.70 -4.67
C ASN A 135 3.05 -19.60 -5.28
N ILE A 136 2.93 -18.40 -4.72
CA ILE A 136 3.94 -17.35 -4.86
C ILE A 136 4.72 -17.30 -3.55
N LEU A 137 6.04 -17.46 -3.62
CA LEU A 137 6.93 -17.54 -2.46
C LEU A 137 8.03 -16.49 -2.56
N ASP A 138 8.08 -15.57 -1.60
CA ASP A 138 9.09 -14.49 -1.55
C ASP A 138 9.19 -13.69 -2.87
N LEU A 139 8.06 -13.23 -3.41
CA LEU A 139 8.03 -12.33 -4.57
C LEU A 139 8.34 -10.91 -4.12
N TYR A 140 9.35 -10.30 -4.72
CA TYR A 140 9.54 -8.87 -4.66
C TYR A 140 8.93 -8.26 -5.90
N TYR A 141 8.00 -7.35 -5.71
CA TYR A 141 7.38 -6.60 -6.79
C TYR A 141 7.51 -5.11 -6.48
N GLU A 142 8.05 -4.37 -7.44
CA GLU A 142 8.00 -2.92 -7.53
C GLU A 142 7.51 -2.60 -8.93
N GLY A 143 6.35 -1.98 -9.05
CA GLY A 143 5.87 -1.58 -10.36
C GLY A 143 4.86 -0.48 -10.34
N GLN A 144 4.28 -0.17 -11.50
CA GLN A 144 3.33 0.93 -11.63
C GLN A 144 2.27 0.63 -12.69
N ASN A 145 1.10 1.23 -12.51
CA ASN A 145 0.13 1.45 -13.56
C ASN A 145 0.34 2.85 -14.16
N ILE A 146 -0.14 3.07 -15.39
CA ILE A 146 -0.03 4.37 -16.04
C ILE A 146 -1.41 5.00 -16.19
N ASP A 147 -2.39 4.21 -16.59
CA ASP A 147 -3.76 4.67 -16.82
C ASP A 147 -4.69 4.33 -15.66
N PRO A 148 -5.72 5.15 -15.36
CA PRO A 148 -6.67 4.87 -14.28
C PRO A 148 -7.52 3.60 -14.47
N GLU A 149 -7.57 3.06 -15.68
CA GLU A 149 -8.26 1.79 -15.99
C GLU A 149 -7.32 0.58 -15.92
N ASP A 150 -6.02 0.80 -15.67
CA ASP A 150 -5.05 -0.29 -15.56
C ASP A 150 -5.29 -1.12 -14.30
N VAL A 151 -5.20 -2.43 -14.49
CA VAL A 151 -5.18 -3.41 -13.41
C VAL A 151 -3.86 -4.15 -13.46
N THR A 152 -3.11 -4.06 -12.36
CA THR A 152 -2.02 -4.99 -12.09
C THR A 152 -2.51 -6.09 -11.16
N SER A 153 -2.23 -7.35 -11.49
CA SER A 153 -2.64 -8.49 -10.68
C SER A 153 -1.49 -9.40 -10.28
N ILE A 154 -1.51 -9.86 -9.02
CA ILE A 154 -0.60 -10.85 -8.43
C ILE A 154 -1.46 -11.94 -7.79
N GLN A 155 -1.50 -13.12 -8.41
CA GLN A 155 -2.48 -14.15 -8.10
C GLN A 155 -1.82 -15.52 -7.90
N ALA A 156 -2.16 -16.20 -6.81
CA ALA A 156 -1.72 -17.56 -6.52
C ALA A 156 -2.93 -18.50 -6.39
N GLY A 157 -2.84 -19.69 -6.98
CA GLY A 157 -3.90 -20.69 -6.85
C GLY A 157 -4.13 -21.15 -5.42
N ASN A 158 -3.04 -21.26 -4.66
CA ASN A 158 -3.06 -21.68 -3.27
C ASN A 158 -2.64 -20.54 -2.36
N SER A 159 -1.35 -20.21 -2.27
CA SER A 159 -0.88 -19.27 -1.25
C SER A 159 0.14 -18.26 -1.74
N ILE A 160 0.11 -17.06 -1.17
CA ILE A 160 1.20 -16.07 -1.26
C ILE A 160 1.89 -16.06 0.11
N LEU A 161 3.15 -16.49 0.16
CA LEU A 161 3.87 -16.65 1.43
C LEU A 161 5.21 -15.91 1.39
N TYR A 162 5.49 -15.17 2.45
CA TYR A 162 6.76 -14.51 2.70
C TYR A 162 7.50 -15.12 3.89
N THR A 163 8.80 -15.27 3.75
CA THR A 163 9.68 -15.77 4.80
C THR A 163 9.96 -14.71 5.88
N SER A 164 9.80 -15.11 7.15
CA SER A 164 10.04 -14.28 8.34
C SER A 164 11.47 -14.40 8.90
N GLU A 165 12.45 -14.85 8.11
CA GLU A 165 13.85 -14.99 8.56
C GLU A 165 14.52 -13.62 8.78
N ALA A 166 15.27 -13.49 9.88
CA ALA A 166 15.99 -12.25 10.26
C ALA A 166 17.07 -11.88 9.23
N PHE A 167 17.14 -10.60 8.89
CA PHE A 167 17.89 -10.09 7.74
C PHE A 167 19.40 -9.95 7.98
N THR A 168 20.17 -10.14 6.90
CA THR A 168 21.46 -9.46 6.70
C THR A 168 21.24 -8.18 5.88
N VAL A 169 22.03 -7.14 6.14
CA VAL A 169 21.94 -5.73 5.68
C VAL A 169 21.84 -5.48 4.14
N MET A 170 21.74 -6.52 3.30
CA MET A 170 21.81 -6.42 1.83
C MET A 170 20.49 -6.72 1.09
N ASP A 171 19.38 -7.04 1.78
CA ASP A 171 18.04 -7.18 1.18
C ASP A 171 17.14 -6.04 1.70
N THR A 172 17.19 -4.89 1.02
CA THR A 172 16.59 -3.63 1.49
C THR A 172 15.08 -3.50 1.22
N TYR A 173 14.43 -4.43 0.53
CA TYR A 173 12.97 -4.43 0.38
C TYR A 173 12.44 -5.85 0.15
N LYS A 174 11.32 -6.20 0.78
CA LYS A 174 10.52 -7.42 0.52
C LYS A 174 9.05 -7.02 0.53
N GLY A 175 8.29 -7.43 -0.48
CA GLY A 175 6.85 -7.14 -0.56
C GLY A 175 6.41 -6.74 -1.97
N ILE A 176 5.26 -6.08 -2.02
CA ILE A 176 4.60 -5.57 -3.22
C ILE A 176 4.47 -4.05 -3.07
N LYS A 177 5.21 -3.28 -3.87
CA LYS A 177 5.09 -1.82 -3.99
C LYS A 177 4.53 -1.49 -5.36
N HIS A 178 3.48 -0.68 -5.39
CA HIS A 178 2.78 -0.35 -6.62
C HIS A 178 2.48 1.14 -6.72
N GLY A 179 2.96 1.77 -7.79
CA GLY A 179 2.71 3.17 -8.11
C GLY A 179 1.63 3.37 -9.17
N GLY A 180 1.29 4.64 -9.37
CA GLY A 180 0.32 5.10 -10.36
C GLY A 180 -1.14 4.92 -9.99
N PRO A 181 -2.04 5.28 -10.92
CA PRO A 181 -3.50 5.18 -10.73
C PRO A 181 -4.02 3.76 -10.98
N GLY A 182 -5.34 3.59 -10.91
CA GLY A 182 -6.01 2.33 -11.23
C GLY A 182 -6.01 1.34 -10.06
N LEU A 183 -5.78 0.06 -10.34
CA LEU A 183 -5.98 -1.01 -9.36
C LEU A 183 -4.75 -1.91 -9.23
N LEU A 184 -4.41 -2.22 -7.97
CA LEU A 184 -3.59 -3.35 -7.58
C LEU A 184 -4.48 -4.47 -7.02
N TRP A 185 -4.47 -5.64 -7.66
CA TRP A 185 -5.19 -6.83 -7.24
C TRP A 185 -4.23 -7.91 -6.74
N VAL A 186 -4.32 -8.28 -5.47
CA VAL A 186 -3.51 -9.34 -4.86
C VAL A 186 -4.45 -10.43 -4.34
N SER A 187 -4.30 -11.67 -4.81
CA SER A 187 -5.19 -12.75 -4.37
C SER A 187 -4.54 -14.11 -4.23
N ALA A 188 -5.03 -14.90 -3.28
CA ALA A 188 -4.64 -16.28 -3.09
C ALA A 188 -5.86 -17.17 -2.79
N GLY A 189 -5.94 -18.34 -3.42
CA GLY A 189 -7.07 -19.24 -3.22
C GLY A 189 -7.16 -19.89 -1.83
N ASN A 190 -6.14 -19.78 -0.98
CA ASN A 190 -6.12 -20.34 0.37
C ASN A 190 -5.57 -19.38 1.44
N GLU A 191 -4.33 -18.88 1.32
CA GLU A 191 -3.72 -18.06 2.38
C GLU A 191 -2.79 -16.99 1.83
N ILE A 192 -2.81 -15.81 2.45
CA ILE A 192 -1.77 -14.80 2.29
C ILE A 192 -1.07 -14.64 3.64
N ASP A 193 0.22 -14.95 3.70
CA ASP A 193 1.10 -14.67 4.83
C ASP A 193 2.18 -13.68 4.40
N LEU A 194 2.06 -12.44 4.86
CA LEU A 194 3.00 -11.36 4.56
C LEU A 194 4.27 -11.40 5.44
N GLY A 195 4.32 -12.27 6.45
CA GLY A 195 5.50 -12.47 7.29
C GLY A 195 6.04 -11.17 7.91
N ALA A 196 7.36 -11.04 7.95
CA ALA A 196 8.08 -9.84 8.35
C ALA A 196 8.66 -9.11 7.12
N THR A 197 7.84 -8.30 6.45
CA THR A 197 8.13 -7.65 5.17
C THR A 197 7.51 -6.26 5.10
N ASP A 198 7.85 -5.48 4.08
CA ASP A 198 7.23 -4.17 3.83
C ASP A 198 5.77 -4.30 3.33
N GLY A 199 5.29 -5.53 3.13
CA GLY A 199 3.90 -5.85 2.85
C GLY A 199 3.42 -5.41 1.48
N ILE A 200 2.17 -4.97 1.41
CA ILE A 200 1.51 -4.49 0.19
C ILE A 200 1.35 -2.97 0.32
N GLN A 201 1.88 -2.22 -0.64
CA GLN A 201 1.90 -0.76 -0.61
C GLN A 201 1.47 -0.19 -1.95
N THR A 202 0.49 0.71 -1.93
CA THR A 202 0.22 1.62 -3.04
C THR A 202 0.80 3.00 -2.72
N ILE A 203 1.57 3.55 -3.66
CA ILE A 203 2.39 4.74 -3.43
C ILE A 203 2.06 5.90 -4.38
N GLY A 204 1.00 5.78 -5.19
CA GLY A 204 0.62 6.79 -6.17
C GLY A 204 1.81 7.19 -7.04
N ASN A 205 2.05 8.50 -7.18
CA ASN A 205 3.16 9.04 -7.97
C ASN A 205 4.43 9.35 -7.13
N LEU A 206 4.54 8.85 -5.89
CA LEU A 206 5.67 9.19 -5.01
C LEU A 206 7.03 8.82 -5.59
N GLU A 207 7.15 7.64 -6.22
CA GLU A 207 8.40 7.25 -6.87
C GLU A 207 8.51 7.84 -8.28
N ASN A 208 7.39 8.04 -8.99
CA ASN A 208 7.33 8.53 -10.36
C ASN A 208 6.40 9.74 -10.51
N ALA A 209 6.97 10.95 -10.40
CA ALA A 209 6.21 12.20 -10.46
C ALA A 209 5.56 12.49 -11.84
N GLU A 210 5.94 11.76 -12.90
CA GLU A 210 5.30 11.86 -14.22
C GLU A 210 3.94 11.15 -14.28
N LEU A 211 3.61 10.33 -13.28
CA LEU A 211 2.29 9.71 -13.15
C LEU A 211 1.26 10.73 -12.64
N PRO A 212 -0.02 10.56 -13.00
CA PRO A 212 -1.10 11.36 -12.42
C PRO A 212 -1.05 11.36 -10.88
N MET A 213 -1.42 12.48 -10.25
CA MET A 213 -1.62 12.60 -8.80
C MET A 213 -2.89 11.85 -8.38
N GLN A 214 -2.85 10.52 -8.50
CA GLN A 214 -3.91 9.59 -8.16
C GLN A 214 -3.28 8.29 -7.66
N GLY A 215 -3.82 7.76 -6.57
CA GLY A 215 -3.37 6.50 -5.99
C GLY A 215 -4.02 5.30 -6.68
N SER A 216 -3.37 4.15 -6.58
CA SER A 216 -4.02 2.89 -6.89
C SER A 216 -4.91 2.48 -5.73
N HIS A 217 -6.12 2.01 -6.04
CA HIS A 217 -6.89 1.20 -5.11
C HIS A 217 -6.17 -0.15 -4.90
N ALA A 218 -6.30 -0.73 -3.71
CA ALA A 218 -5.75 -2.05 -3.41
C ALA A 218 -6.87 -3.02 -3.05
N ILE A 219 -6.94 -4.16 -3.74
CA ILE A 219 -7.81 -5.28 -3.40
C ILE A 219 -6.95 -6.47 -2.99
N VAL A 220 -7.18 -6.98 -1.78
CA VAL A 220 -6.48 -8.14 -1.22
C VAL A 220 -7.49 -9.21 -0.86
N ILE A 221 -7.40 -10.38 -1.49
CA ILE A 221 -8.36 -11.48 -1.31
C ILE A 221 -7.65 -12.76 -0.92
N THR A 222 -8.12 -13.42 0.14
CA THR A 222 -7.58 -14.72 0.59
C THR A 222 -8.70 -15.73 0.83
N GLY A 223 -8.47 -16.97 0.39
CA GLY A 223 -9.43 -18.07 0.50
C GLY A 223 -10.52 -18.08 -0.57
N TYR A 224 -10.53 -17.10 -1.45
CA TYR A 224 -11.48 -16.97 -2.55
C TYR A 224 -10.77 -16.77 -3.90
N CYS A 225 -11.39 -17.23 -4.97
CA CYS A 225 -10.99 -16.90 -6.34
C CYS A 225 -12.13 -16.11 -7.00
N LEU A 226 -12.15 -14.79 -6.75
CA LEU A 226 -13.24 -13.93 -7.20
C LEU A 226 -13.02 -13.43 -8.63
N ASP A 227 -14.02 -13.61 -9.47
CA ASP A 227 -14.19 -12.93 -10.75
C ASP A 227 -15.11 -11.72 -10.52
N LYS A 228 -14.50 -10.62 -10.08
CA LYS A 228 -15.16 -9.38 -9.65
C LYS A 228 -14.33 -8.18 -10.09
N THR A 229 -15.03 -7.15 -10.55
CA THR A 229 -14.46 -5.83 -10.82
C THR A 229 -14.40 -5.00 -9.53
N GLU A 230 -13.55 -3.96 -9.49
CA GLU A 230 -13.49 -3.05 -8.33
C GLU A 230 -14.85 -2.42 -7.99
N PRO A 231 -15.67 -1.97 -8.96
CA PRO A 231 -17.02 -1.48 -8.65
C PRO A 231 -17.91 -2.54 -7.98
N GLU A 232 -17.86 -3.81 -8.39
CA GLU A 232 -18.63 -4.87 -7.74
C GLU A 232 -18.15 -5.15 -6.30
N ILE A 233 -16.84 -5.10 -6.05
CA ILE A 233 -16.29 -5.21 -4.68
C ILE A 233 -16.78 -4.04 -3.82
N ARG A 234 -16.77 -2.83 -4.38
CA ARG A 234 -17.24 -1.62 -3.68
C ARG A 234 -18.73 -1.70 -3.37
N ASP A 235 -19.55 -2.08 -4.35
CA ASP A 235 -21.00 -2.24 -4.18
C ASP A 235 -21.31 -3.29 -3.09
N PHE A 236 -20.54 -4.38 -3.03
CA PHE A 236 -20.64 -5.35 -1.94
C PHE A 236 -20.40 -4.71 -0.57
N PHE A 237 -19.31 -3.95 -0.41
CA PHE A 237 -18.98 -3.28 0.85
C PHE A 237 -20.01 -2.21 1.25
N THR A 238 -20.52 -1.45 0.27
CA THR A 238 -21.62 -0.51 0.52
C THR A 238 -22.86 -1.24 1.02
N ALA A 239 -23.26 -2.35 0.39
CA ALA A 239 -24.44 -3.09 0.78
C ALA A 239 -24.34 -3.70 2.19
N ILE A 240 -23.19 -4.28 2.56
CA ILE A 240 -23.00 -4.82 3.92
C ILE A 240 -22.86 -3.72 4.97
N GLN A 241 -22.33 -2.55 4.60
CA GLN A 241 -22.29 -1.40 5.50
C GLN A 241 -23.71 -0.88 5.79
N ASP A 242 -24.53 -0.69 4.76
CA ASP A 242 -25.92 -0.24 4.90
C ASP A 242 -26.73 -1.21 5.76
N ALA A 243 -26.60 -2.52 5.51
CA ALA A 243 -27.22 -3.56 6.33
C ALA A 243 -26.69 -3.54 7.77
N GLY A 244 -25.39 -3.34 7.97
CA GLY A 244 -24.79 -3.23 9.30
C GLY A 244 -25.33 -2.03 10.08
N VAL A 245 -25.49 -0.87 9.44
CA VAL A 245 -26.08 0.33 10.04
C VAL A 245 -27.54 0.07 10.44
N GLU A 246 -28.32 -0.59 9.59
CA GLU A 246 -29.69 -0.98 9.91
C GLU A 246 -29.74 -1.96 11.09
N TYR A 247 -28.88 -2.98 11.08
CA TYR A 247 -28.72 -3.96 12.16
C TYR A 247 -28.40 -3.29 13.51
N SER A 248 -27.40 -2.41 13.54
CA SER A 248 -27.04 -1.61 14.71
C SER A 248 -28.20 -0.76 15.23
N GLY A 249 -28.97 -0.16 14.31
CA GLY A 249 -30.16 0.62 14.64
C GLY A 249 -31.23 -0.23 15.33
N LYS A 250 -31.51 -1.43 14.82
CA LYS A 250 -32.49 -2.36 15.43
C LYS A 250 -32.10 -2.85 16.81
N LEU A 251 -30.81 -3.14 17.02
CA LEU A 251 -30.31 -3.45 18.36
C LEU A 251 -30.48 -2.27 19.32
N ALA A 252 -30.19 -1.04 18.87
CA ALA A 252 -30.35 0.17 19.68
C ALA A 252 -31.83 0.48 20.00
N GLU A 253 -32.76 0.09 19.12
CA GLU A 253 -34.22 0.16 19.35
C GLU A 253 -34.72 -0.93 20.33
N GLY A 254 -33.88 -1.89 20.70
CA GLY A 254 -34.25 -3.03 21.56
C GLY A 254 -35.04 -4.12 20.83
N ASP A 255 -34.88 -4.24 19.51
CA ASP A 255 -35.57 -5.20 18.64
C ASP A 255 -34.57 -6.21 18.03
N PRO A 256 -34.12 -7.21 18.80
CA PRO A 256 -33.14 -8.20 18.31
C PRO A 256 -33.72 -9.11 17.22
N ASP A 257 -35.04 -9.36 17.20
CA ASP A 257 -35.67 -10.19 16.16
C ASP A 257 -35.63 -9.49 14.79
N ALA A 258 -35.90 -8.18 14.75
CA ALA A 258 -35.74 -7.39 13.54
C ALA A 258 -34.26 -7.27 13.13
N ALA A 259 -33.36 -7.10 14.09
CA ALA A 259 -31.92 -7.07 13.85
C ALA A 259 -31.45 -8.37 13.18
N ASP A 260 -31.84 -9.53 13.72
CA ASP A 260 -31.55 -10.84 13.13
C ASP A 260 -32.12 -11.00 11.71
N GLN A 261 -33.27 -10.38 11.43
CA GLN A 261 -33.85 -10.41 10.08
C GLN A 261 -33.01 -9.62 9.08
N VAL A 262 -32.42 -8.50 9.47
CA VAL A 262 -31.49 -7.74 8.63
C VAL A 262 -30.28 -8.59 8.26
N VAL A 263 -29.69 -9.27 9.24
CA VAL A 263 -28.54 -10.17 9.05
C VAL A 263 -28.89 -11.31 8.09
N ARG A 264 -30.03 -11.98 8.29
CA ARG A 264 -30.49 -13.02 7.35
C ARG A 264 -30.69 -12.49 5.93
N ASN A 265 -31.33 -11.32 5.80
CA ASN A 265 -31.59 -10.71 4.49
C ASN A 265 -30.30 -10.37 3.75
N VAL A 266 -29.31 -9.78 4.42
CA VAL A 266 -28.04 -9.43 3.77
C VAL A 266 -27.24 -10.68 3.38
N HIS A 267 -27.32 -11.75 4.18
CA HIS A 267 -26.78 -13.05 3.78
C HIS A 267 -27.41 -13.57 2.49
N ASP A 268 -28.75 -13.69 2.49
CA ASP A 268 -29.50 -14.28 1.38
C ASP A 268 -29.37 -13.47 0.07
N THR A 269 -29.22 -12.14 0.17
CA THR A 269 -29.29 -11.23 -0.99
C THR A 269 -27.95 -10.66 -1.44
N VAL A 270 -26.94 -10.61 -0.56
CA VAL A 270 -25.66 -9.96 -0.83
C VAL A 270 -24.49 -10.93 -0.57
N ILE A 271 -24.29 -11.37 0.67
CA ILE A 271 -23.07 -12.11 1.06
C ILE A 271 -22.99 -13.47 0.36
N ASP A 272 -24.03 -14.30 0.50
CA ASP A 272 -23.99 -15.65 -0.05
C ASP A 272 -23.93 -15.62 -1.59
N PRO A 273 -24.72 -14.80 -2.33
CA PRO A 273 -24.60 -14.68 -3.78
C PRO A 273 -23.24 -14.17 -4.26
N PHE A 274 -22.63 -13.24 -3.51
CA PHE A 274 -21.32 -12.67 -3.86
C PHE A 274 -20.22 -13.75 -3.85
N PHE A 275 -20.27 -14.67 -2.89
CA PHE A 275 -19.33 -15.78 -2.77
C PHE A 275 -19.79 -17.10 -3.45
N ALA A 276 -21.01 -17.18 -3.98
CA ALA A 276 -21.59 -18.42 -4.54
C ALA A 276 -20.93 -18.89 -5.86
N ALA A 277 -20.23 -18.03 -6.59
CA ALA A 277 -19.62 -18.34 -7.88
C ALA A 277 -18.49 -19.40 -7.81
N GLU A 278 -18.12 -19.86 -6.62
CA GLU A 278 -17.04 -20.82 -6.38
C GLU A 278 -17.38 -22.30 -6.68
N THR A 279 -18.58 -22.61 -7.19
CA THR A 279 -18.99 -24.00 -7.49
C THR A 279 -19.22 -24.31 -8.98
N GLY A 280 -19.03 -23.33 -9.87
CA GLY A 280 -19.34 -23.46 -11.30
C GLY A 280 -18.15 -23.20 -12.24
N GLU A 281 -18.18 -23.83 -13.42
CA GLU A 281 -17.16 -23.74 -14.48
C GLU A 281 -16.90 -22.29 -14.95
N ALA A 282 -15.64 -22.02 -15.33
CA ALA A 282 -15.13 -20.73 -15.76
C ALA A 282 -15.94 -20.10 -16.90
N LYS A 283 -16.21 -18.79 -16.80
CA LYS A 283 -16.67 -17.97 -17.93
C LYS A 283 -15.56 -17.02 -18.35
N THR A 284 -15.02 -17.24 -19.55
CA THR A 284 -14.13 -16.27 -20.21
C THR A 284 -14.93 -15.07 -20.71
N GLN A 285 -14.70 -13.89 -20.11
CA GLN A 285 -14.88 -12.63 -20.81
C GLN A 285 -13.76 -11.65 -20.43
N GLY A 286 -12.91 -11.32 -21.40
CA GLY A 286 -12.25 -10.01 -21.45
C GLY A 286 -10.98 -9.79 -20.61
N GLY A 287 -9.98 -10.69 -20.69
CA GLY A 287 -8.63 -10.41 -20.19
C GLY A 287 -8.49 -10.47 -18.66
N ALA A 288 -7.40 -11.07 -18.19
CA ALA A 288 -7.02 -11.16 -16.77
C ALA A 288 -7.93 -11.93 -15.80
N ILE A 289 -8.45 -13.12 -16.15
CA ILE A 289 -8.94 -14.09 -15.13
C ILE A 289 -8.52 -15.50 -15.51
N VAL A 290 -7.49 -15.98 -14.82
CA VAL A 290 -7.11 -17.40 -14.83
C VAL A 290 -8.21 -18.22 -14.18
N ASN A 291 -8.60 -19.29 -14.87
CA ASN A 291 -9.55 -20.30 -14.42
C ASN A 291 -9.61 -20.41 -12.89
N ALA A 292 -10.74 -20.08 -12.28
CA ALA A 292 -11.03 -20.46 -10.90
C ALA A 292 -10.74 -21.95 -10.68
N GLN A 293 -10.89 -22.78 -11.72
CA GLN A 293 -10.52 -24.20 -11.71
C GLN A 293 -9.01 -24.50 -11.64
N ALA A 294 -8.16 -23.69 -12.30
CA ALA A 294 -6.70 -23.80 -12.26
C ALA A 294 -6.12 -23.26 -10.95
N LEU A 295 -6.79 -22.27 -10.33
CA LEU A 295 -6.50 -21.79 -8.99
C LEU A 295 -7.11 -22.71 -7.91
N SER A 296 -8.21 -23.41 -8.20
CA SER A 296 -8.90 -24.30 -7.24
C SER A 296 -8.31 -25.70 -7.09
N GLY A 297 -6.99 -25.85 -7.24
CA GLY A 297 -6.30 -27.13 -7.09
C GLY A 297 -6.57 -27.85 -5.76
N GLY A 298 -7.70 -28.56 -5.67
CA GLY A 298 -7.90 -29.79 -4.91
C GLY A 298 -7.81 -29.78 -3.38
N THR A 299 -7.83 -28.65 -2.67
CA THR A 299 -7.79 -28.66 -1.19
C THR A 299 -9.14 -28.26 -0.57
N PRO A 300 -9.87 -29.20 0.07
CA PRO A 300 -11.12 -28.92 0.81
C PRO A 300 -10.92 -28.12 2.11
N ASP A 301 -9.67 -27.82 2.49
CA ASP A 301 -9.29 -27.14 3.73
C ASP A 301 -8.68 -25.77 3.43
N ARG A 302 -9.43 -24.93 2.69
CA ARG A 302 -9.08 -23.53 2.51
C ARG A 302 -9.33 -22.80 3.83
N LYS A 303 -8.26 -22.53 4.57
CA LYS A 303 -8.35 -21.73 5.80
C LYS A 303 -8.80 -20.33 5.47
N GLY A 304 -8.28 -19.77 4.38
CA GLY A 304 -8.68 -18.45 3.92
C GLY A 304 -8.11 -17.34 4.77
N ASN A 305 -6.97 -17.55 5.42
CA ASN A 305 -6.46 -16.60 6.40
C ASN A 305 -5.63 -15.50 5.73
N LEU A 306 -5.67 -14.31 6.32
CA LEU A 306 -4.68 -13.25 6.10
C LEU A 306 -3.82 -13.15 7.35
N ASN A 307 -2.52 -13.38 7.21
CA ASN A 307 -1.56 -13.27 8.30
C ASN A 307 -0.54 -12.17 8.00
N MET A 308 -0.40 -11.25 8.94
CA MET A 308 0.58 -10.17 8.93
C MET A 308 1.32 -10.26 10.26
N VAL A 309 2.63 -10.48 10.26
CA VAL A 309 3.40 -10.56 11.52
C VAL A 309 4.01 -9.21 11.84
N GLN A 310 4.91 -8.76 10.96
CA GLN A 310 5.51 -7.43 10.93
C GLN A 310 5.41 -6.94 9.49
N SER A 311 4.20 -6.53 9.10
CA SER A 311 3.93 -6.13 7.73
C SER A 311 2.77 -5.14 7.67
N GLN A 312 2.49 -4.63 6.48
CA GLN A 312 1.45 -3.65 6.25
C GLN A 312 0.66 -3.90 4.96
N ILE A 313 -0.55 -3.36 4.92
CA ILE A 313 -1.30 -3.11 3.70
C ILE A 313 -1.61 -1.62 3.71
N SER A 314 -1.00 -0.83 2.84
CA SER A 314 -1.10 0.62 2.93
C SER A 314 -1.23 1.36 1.60
N SER A 315 -1.81 2.56 1.69
CA SER A 315 -1.88 3.55 0.60
C SER A 315 -1.30 4.86 1.11
N THR A 316 -0.12 5.28 0.64
CA THR A 316 0.63 6.39 1.27
C THR A 316 0.77 7.63 0.41
N GLY A 317 0.88 7.48 -0.91
CA GLY A 317 1.24 8.59 -1.79
C GLY A 317 0.09 9.48 -2.20
N GLU A 318 -1.05 8.88 -2.50
CA GLU A 318 -2.23 9.55 -2.99
C GLU A 318 -3.47 8.83 -2.46
N LYS A 319 -4.64 9.44 -2.57
CA LYS A 319 -5.89 8.82 -2.13
C LYS A 319 -6.08 7.46 -2.83
N GLY A 320 -6.20 6.41 -2.05
CA GLY A 320 -6.44 5.04 -2.52
C GLY A 320 -7.20 4.25 -1.46
N ASP A 321 -8.33 3.68 -1.85
CA ASP A 321 -9.11 2.81 -0.96
C ASP A 321 -8.47 1.41 -0.87
N ILE A 322 -8.57 0.80 0.30
CA ILE A 322 -8.07 -0.56 0.55
C ILE A 322 -9.26 -1.47 0.83
N PHE A 323 -9.37 -2.56 0.07
CA PHE A 323 -10.37 -3.60 0.25
C PHE A 323 -9.67 -4.90 0.61
N VAL A 324 -10.07 -5.53 1.72
CA VAL A 324 -9.50 -6.81 2.16
C VAL A 324 -10.63 -7.79 2.43
N ILE A 325 -10.60 -8.94 1.76
CA ILE A 325 -11.57 -10.01 1.94
C ILE A 325 -10.82 -11.28 2.35
N SER A 326 -11.21 -11.83 3.50
CA SER A 326 -10.66 -13.05 4.07
C SER A 326 -11.79 -14.05 4.30
N ARG A 327 -11.67 -15.27 3.73
CA ARG A 327 -12.62 -16.35 4.04
C ARG A 327 -12.51 -16.84 5.49
N GLY A 328 -11.32 -16.74 6.06
CA GLY A 328 -11.01 -17.18 7.42
C GLY A 328 -10.74 -16.00 8.35
N ASP A 329 -9.71 -16.16 9.16
CA ASP A 329 -9.27 -15.14 10.11
C ASP A 329 -8.44 -14.05 9.42
N MET A 330 -8.50 -12.83 9.95
CA MET A 330 -7.65 -11.71 9.54
C MET A 330 -6.78 -11.27 10.72
N ASN A 331 -5.48 -11.60 10.67
CA ASN A 331 -4.52 -11.29 11.71
C ASN A 331 -3.56 -10.20 11.24
N ILE A 332 -3.76 -8.96 11.71
CA ILE A 332 -3.08 -7.75 11.20
C ILE A 332 -1.69 -7.52 11.86
N GLY A 333 -1.37 -8.25 12.93
CA GLY A 333 0.01 -8.42 13.39
C GLY A 333 0.45 -7.63 14.62
N ARG A 334 1.76 -7.62 14.86
CA ARG A 334 2.38 -6.96 16.01
C ARG A 334 3.15 -5.72 15.59
N THR A 335 3.15 -4.69 16.42
CA THR A 335 4.13 -3.60 16.30
C THR A 335 5.49 -4.14 16.74
N THR A 336 6.52 -4.02 15.90
CA THR A 336 7.87 -4.40 16.32
C THR A 336 8.59 -3.20 16.91
N PHE A 337 9.14 -3.36 18.11
CA PHE A 337 10.33 -2.65 18.53
C PHE A 337 11.51 -3.16 17.69
N ARG A 338 11.78 -2.55 16.54
CA ARG A 338 13.11 -2.63 15.91
C ARG A 338 13.96 -1.54 16.57
N ASP A 339 15.24 -1.84 16.85
CA ASP A 339 16.21 -0.89 17.42
C ASP A 339 16.54 0.30 16.49
N ASP A 340 16.02 0.29 15.26
CA ASP A 340 16.04 1.42 14.34
C ASP A 340 14.63 2.04 14.28
N ASP A 341 14.46 3.19 14.94
CA ASP A 341 13.20 3.94 15.15
C ASP A 341 12.41 4.26 13.86
N ALA A 342 12.95 4.03 12.66
CA ALA A 342 12.29 4.36 11.39
C ALA A 342 11.35 3.27 10.82
N ASP A 343 11.58 1.99 11.16
CA ASP A 343 10.81 0.85 10.63
C ASP A 343 9.81 0.28 11.64
N ALA A 344 9.94 0.66 12.92
CA ALA A 344 8.98 0.34 13.98
C ALA A 344 7.62 1.04 13.77
N GLU A 345 7.56 2.02 12.86
CA GLU A 345 6.42 2.92 12.71
C GLU A 345 5.34 2.40 11.76
N ASN A 346 5.54 1.34 10.97
CA ASN A 346 4.66 0.95 9.85
C ASN A 346 4.22 -0.52 9.84
N SER A 347 3.34 -0.90 10.78
CA SER A 347 2.60 -2.18 10.70
C SER A 347 1.11 -1.95 10.56
N GLY A 348 0.40 -2.92 9.98
CA GLY A 348 -1.05 -2.98 9.95
C GLY A 348 -1.68 -2.49 8.66
N ILE A 349 -2.96 -2.11 8.69
CA ILE A 349 -3.69 -1.64 7.51
C ILE A 349 -3.90 -0.14 7.63
N PHE A 350 -3.41 0.67 6.69
CA PHE A 350 -3.62 2.11 6.79
C PHE A 350 -3.62 2.90 5.47
N THR A 351 -4.33 4.02 5.44
CA THR A 351 -4.30 5.01 4.34
C THR A 351 -3.73 6.33 4.86
N ALA A 352 -2.66 6.85 4.25
CA ALA A 352 -1.95 8.05 4.74
C ALA A 352 -2.42 9.35 4.08
N ALA A 353 -2.76 9.29 2.78
CA ALA A 353 -3.22 10.43 1.96
C ALA A 353 -4.75 10.46 1.78
N GLY A 354 -5.49 9.83 2.70
CA GLY A 354 -6.93 9.60 2.61
C GLY A 354 -7.25 8.32 1.85
N GLY A 355 -8.55 8.01 1.79
CA GLY A 355 -9.05 6.73 1.27
C GLY A 355 -9.60 5.87 2.40
N SER A 356 -10.66 5.12 2.10
CA SER A 356 -11.35 4.29 3.09
C SER A 356 -10.74 2.88 3.16
N ILE A 357 -10.92 2.22 4.30
CA ILE A 357 -10.52 0.83 4.52
C ILE A 357 -11.78 -0.02 4.67
N PHE A 358 -11.87 -1.07 3.88
CA PHE A 358 -12.99 -2.01 3.86
C PHE A 358 -12.46 -3.41 4.13
N THR A 359 -13.00 -4.09 5.15
CA THR A 359 -12.59 -5.46 5.50
C THR A 359 -13.79 -6.38 5.69
N PHE A 360 -13.72 -7.57 5.10
CA PHE A 360 -14.64 -8.66 5.35
C PHE A 360 -13.83 -9.87 5.81
N ALA A 361 -14.10 -10.36 7.01
CA ALA A 361 -13.53 -11.59 7.55
C ALA A 361 -14.65 -12.61 7.75
N GLY A 362 -14.52 -13.80 7.17
CA GLY A 362 -15.46 -14.89 7.41
C GLY A 362 -15.43 -15.38 8.86
N ARG A 363 -14.32 -15.12 9.58
CA ARG A 363 -14.12 -15.44 11.00
C ARG A 363 -13.59 -14.22 11.75
N ASP A 364 -12.59 -14.39 12.62
CA ASP A 364 -12.13 -13.33 13.51
C ASP A 364 -11.30 -12.27 12.77
N LEU A 365 -11.49 -10.99 13.14
CA LEU A 365 -10.61 -9.89 12.76
C LEU A 365 -9.82 -9.44 13.99
N ASN A 366 -8.50 -9.67 13.96
CA ASN A 366 -7.60 -9.45 15.09
C ASN A 366 -6.53 -8.41 14.74
N VAL A 367 -6.66 -7.20 15.30
CA VAL A 367 -5.68 -6.11 15.13
C VAL A 367 -4.41 -6.35 15.96
N ASN A 368 -4.51 -7.08 17.08
CA ASN A 368 -3.39 -7.47 17.95
C ASN A 368 -2.62 -6.28 18.53
N GLU A 369 -1.33 -6.10 18.22
CA GLU A 369 -0.53 -4.94 18.66
C GLU A 369 -0.30 -3.95 17.50
N SER A 370 -0.92 -4.19 16.36
CA SER A 370 -0.84 -3.36 15.17
C SER A 370 -1.99 -2.35 15.12
N ARG A 371 -2.38 -1.90 13.92
CA ARG A 371 -3.37 -0.85 13.70
C ARG A 371 -4.17 -1.06 12.42
N MET A 372 -5.39 -0.55 12.44
CA MET A 372 -6.24 -0.33 11.26
C MET A 372 -6.64 1.14 11.27
N MET A 373 -6.04 1.96 10.39
CA MET A 373 -6.17 3.42 10.50
C MET A 373 -6.28 4.16 9.17
N THR A 374 -7.20 5.11 9.11
CA THR A 374 -7.21 6.10 8.02
C THR A 374 -6.66 7.41 8.54
N PHE A 375 -5.81 8.03 7.75
CA PHE A 375 -5.33 9.38 7.95
C PHE A 375 -5.88 10.25 6.82
N TYR A 376 -6.06 11.55 7.12
CA TYR A 376 -6.62 12.50 6.15
C TYR A 376 -8.06 12.16 5.73
N ALA A 377 -8.91 11.86 6.73
CA ALA A 377 -10.27 11.34 6.54
C ALA A 377 -10.29 9.90 6.01
N GLY A 378 -11.43 9.46 5.47
CA GLY A 378 -11.65 8.09 5.02
C GLY A 378 -12.24 7.22 6.13
N ASP A 379 -13.25 6.44 5.76
CA ASP A 379 -13.99 5.61 6.71
C ASP A 379 -13.31 4.26 6.89
N ILE A 380 -13.60 3.60 8.02
CA ILE A 380 -13.26 2.20 8.23
C ILE A 380 -14.54 1.41 8.34
N THR A 381 -14.71 0.43 7.45
CA THR A 381 -15.81 -0.54 7.49
C THR A 381 -15.24 -1.94 7.66
N ALA A 382 -15.65 -2.64 8.71
CA ALA A 382 -15.24 -4.01 8.99
C ALA A 382 -16.44 -4.90 9.30
N TRP A 383 -16.53 -6.04 8.62
CA TRP A 383 -17.51 -7.08 8.86
C TRP A 383 -16.81 -8.38 9.24
N SER A 384 -17.15 -8.93 10.40
CA SER A 384 -16.79 -10.28 10.84
C SER A 384 -18.05 -11.14 10.82
N ASP A 385 -18.06 -12.13 9.94
CA ASP A 385 -19.28 -12.86 9.57
C ASP A 385 -19.71 -13.88 10.64
N ALA A 386 -18.80 -14.80 10.94
CA ALA A 386 -19.00 -15.86 11.94
C ALA A 386 -17.98 -15.77 13.10
N GLY A 387 -17.40 -14.60 13.33
CA GLY A 387 -16.35 -14.37 14.33
C GLY A 387 -16.49 -13.06 15.09
N ASN A 388 -15.39 -12.65 15.71
CA ASN A 388 -15.28 -11.45 16.53
C ASN A 388 -14.42 -10.38 15.85
N ILE A 389 -14.56 -9.14 16.32
CA ILE A 389 -13.65 -8.03 15.99
C ILE A 389 -12.90 -7.63 17.26
N ASN A 390 -11.57 -7.72 17.25
CA ASN A 390 -10.71 -7.29 18.35
C ASN A 390 -9.76 -6.16 17.91
N ALA A 391 -9.93 -4.98 18.51
CA ALA A 391 -9.13 -3.79 18.19
C ALA A 391 -7.70 -3.81 18.78
N GLY A 392 -7.38 -4.76 19.66
CA GLY A 392 -6.01 -5.05 20.07
C GLY A 392 -5.59 -4.53 21.45
N ARG A 393 -4.33 -4.79 21.82
CA ARG A 393 -3.76 -4.61 23.18
C ARG A 393 -2.52 -3.71 23.25
N GLY A 394 -2.17 -2.99 22.19
CA GLY A 394 -0.99 -2.13 22.19
C GLY A 394 -1.20 -0.78 22.88
N SER A 395 -0.10 -0.11 23.21
CA SER A 395 -0.12 1.17 23.93
C SER A 395 -0.93 2.23 23.18
N LYS A 396 -1.80 2.94 23.91
CA LYS A 396 -2.40 4.21 23.48
C LYS A 396 -1.36 5.33 23.48
N THR A 397 -0.17 5.09 22.91
CA THR A 397 0.95 6.03 22.96
C THR A 397 0.51 7.40 22.49
N ALA A 398 0.99 8.42 23.19
CA ALA A 398 0.92 9.80 22.72
C ALA A 398 1.50 9.83 21.30
N VAL A 399 0.77 10.48 20.39
CA VAL A 399 1.18 10.66 19.01
C VAL A 399 2.59 11.23 19.00
N SER A 400 3.56 10.42 18.57
CA SER A 400 4.85 10.94 18.18
C SER A 400 4.66 11.38 16.74
N ALA A 401 4.49 12.68 16.58
CA ALA A 401 4.37 13.26 15.28
C ALA A 401 5.76 13.24 14.63
N ALA A 402 6.02 12.21 13.83
CA ALA A 402 7.17 12.21 12.95
C ALA A 402 6.93 13.32 11.90
N PRO A 403 7.79 14.34 11.81
CA PRO A 403 7.68 15.31 10.72
C PRO A 403 7.82 14.57 9.39
N ALA A 404 7.00 14.94 8.39
CA ALA A 404 7.13 14.44 7.04
C ALA A 404 8.60 14.57 6.59
N ALA A 405 9.19 13.47 6.15
CA ALA A 405 10.57 13.47 5.71
C ALA A 405 10.60 13.88 4.24
N ALA A 406 11.34 14.94 3.91
CA ALA A 406 11.76 15.17 2.53
C ALA A 406 12.78 14.08 2.17
N THR A 407 12.32 12.98 1.58
CA THR A 407 13.21 11.91 1.15
C THR A 407 13.86 12.36 -0.16
N LYS A 408 15.19 12.47 -0.15
CA LYS A 408 15.96 12.71 -1.36
C LYS A 408 15.98 11.42 -2.17
N THR A 409 15.35 11.45 -3.34
CA THR A 409 15.44 10.37 -4.32
C THR A 409 16.89 10.19 -4.79
N ASP A 410 17.20 9.02 -5.33
CA ASP A 410 18.51 8.73 -5.94
C ASP A 410 18.84 9.71 -7.09
N SER A 411 17.84 10.42 -7.64
CA SER A 411 17.94 11.50 -8.63
C SER A 411 18.55 12.79 -8.10
N GLY A 412 18.54 12.97 -6.78
CA GLY A 412 18.78 14.24 -6.13
C GLY A 412 17.55 15.16 -6.03
N GLU A 413 16.37 14.69 -6.45
CA GLU A 413 15.08 15.37 -6.27
C GLU A 413 14.49 15.05 -4.90
N TYR A 414 13.85 16.03 -4.26
CA TYR A 414 13.22 15.84 -2.95
C TYR A 414 11.75 15.54 -3.15
N ILE A 415 11.32 14.33 -2.83
CA ILE A 415 9.90 14.00 -2.72
C ILE A 415 9.47 14.20 -1.28
N VAL A 416 8.34 14.88 -1.10
CA VAL A 416 7.73 15.04 0.22
C VAL A 416 6.92 13.78 0.47
N GLU A 417 7.48 12.86 1.23
CA GLU A 417 6.78 11.67 1.66
C GLU A 417 6.06 11.99 2.97
N PHE A 418 4.73 11.97 2.95
CA PHE A 418 3.97 12.01 4.19
C PHE A 418 4.15 10.67 4.90
N LYS A 419 5.00 10.66 5.93
CA LYS A 419 5.06 9.55 6.87
C LYS A 419 3.93 9.75 7.87
N PRO A 420 2.94 8.83 7.93
CA PRO A 420 1.92 8.93 8.95
C PRO A 420 2.61 8.95 10.32
N PRO A 421 2.19 9.85 11.22
CA PRO A 421 2.79 9.93 12.54
C PRO A 421 2.66 8.57 13.24
N ALA A 422 3.60 8.25 14.14
CA ALA A 422 3.53 7.03 14.92
C ALA A 422 2.34 7.11 15.89
N VAL A 423 1.17 6.74 15.39
CA VAL A 423 -0.04 6.54 16.17
C VAL A 423 -0.02 5.12 16.70
N GLY A 424 -0.36 4.99 18.00
CA GLY A 424 -0.44 3.70 18.70
C GLY A 424 -1.44 2.73 18.07
N SER A 425 -1.61 1.57 18.68
CA SER A 425 -2.47 0.49 18.15
C SER A 425 -3.96 0.86 18.15
N GLY A 426 -4.78 0.10 17.42
CA GLY A 426 -6.24 0.20 17.47
C GLY A 426 -6.91 0.34 16.10
N ILE A 427 -8.24 0.55 16.13
CA ILE A 427 -9.05 0.87 14.95
C ILE A 427 -9.43 2.35 15.03
N ARG A 428 -8.87 3.19 14.15
CA ARG A 428 -9.02 4.65 14.29
C ARG A 428 -9.10 5.39 12.96
N THR A 429 -10.04 6.31 12.84
CA THR A 429 -10.04 7.30 11.77
C THR A 429 -9.47 8.62 12.28
N LEU A 430 -8.57 9.21 11.51
CA LEU A 430 -7.80 10.39 11.89
C LEU A 430 -7.79 11.41 10.76
N THR A 431 -7.46 12.64 11.11
CA THR A 431 -7.37 13.72 10.14
C THR A 431 -6.24 14.66 10.51
N PHE A 432 -5.74 15.38 9.52
CA PHE A 432 -4.72 16.39 9.71
C PHE A 432 -4.91 17.52 8.70
N ASP A 433 -4.28 18.65 9.02
CA ASP A 433 -4.31 19.83 8.17
C ASP A 433 -3.17 19.73 7.14
N PRO A 434 -3.45 19.60 5.83
CA PRO A 434 -2.44 19.22 4.84
C PRO A 434 -1.39 20.31 4.62
N ASP A 435 -1.73 21.59 4.89
CA ASP A 435 -0.83 22.74 4.82
C ASP A 435 -0.53 23.34 6.22
N GLY A 436 -0.91 22.63 7.28
CA GLY A 436 -0.69 23.04 8.67
C GLY A 436 -1.54 24.24 9.10
N ALA A 437 -1.57 24.54 10.40
CA ALA A 437 -2.50 25.53 10.95
C ALA A 437 -2.30 27.00 10.50
N ALA A 438 -1.25 27.28 9.72
CA ALA A 438 -1.00 28.59 9.10
C ALA A 438 -1.40 28.62 7.61
N GLY A 439 -1.79 27.46 7.06
CA GLY A 439 -2.26 27.27 5.72
C GLY A 439 -3.68 27.82 5.49
N SER A 440 -4.09 27.76 4.23
CA SER A 440 -5.42 28.22 3.79
C SER A 440 -6.45 27.09 3.77
N ARG A 441 -5.97 25.84 3.78
CA ARG A 441 -6.81 24.66 3.90
C ARG A 441 -7.03 24.37 5.38
N THR A 442 -8.00 23.52 5.63
CA THR A 442 -8.38 23.09 6.97
C THR A 442 -8.43 21.58 6.95
N ALA A 443 -8.04 20.95 8.05
CA ALA A 443 -8.17 19.51 8.20
C ALA A 443 -9.60 19.05 7.84
N PRO A 444 -9.78 18.07 6.95
CA PRO A 444 -11.09 17.48 6.71
C PRO A 444 -11.61 16.85 8.00
N LEU A 445 -12.91 16.56 8.09
CA LEU A 445 -13.42 15.77 9.22
C LEU A 445 -12.78 14.38 9.17
N ALA A 446 -12.45 13.80 10.33
CA ALA A 446 -12.07 12.39 10.39
C ALA A 446 -13.21 11.52 9.86
N GLY A 447 -12.90 10.32 9.36
CA GLY A 447 -13.92 9.41 8.87
C GLY A 447 -14.73 8.76 9.99
N ASP A 448 -15.71 7.96 9.60
CA ASP A 448 -16.54 7.16 10.50
C ASP A 448 -16.00 5.74 10.64
N VAL A 449 -16.34 5.10 11.76
CA VAL A 449 -15.99 3.69 12.03
C VAL A 449 -17.27 2.86 12.06
N TYR A 450 -17.34 1.86 11.19
CA TYR A 450 -18.43 0.90 11.05
C TYR A 450 -17.92 -0.51 11.32
N LEU A 451 -18.25 -1.10 12.48
CA LEU A 451 -17.80 -2.44 12.84
C LEU A 451 -18.98 -3.36 13.11
N PHE A 452 -19.05 -4.48 12.40
CA PHE A 452 -20.16 -5.41 12.46
C PHE A 452 -19.65 -6.82 12.74
N ALA A 453 -20.10 -7.42 13.84
CA ALA A 453 -19.87 -8.81 14.20
C ALA A 453 -21.20 -9.44 14.66
N PRO A 454 -22.15 -9.69 13.74
CA PRO A 454 -23.51 -10.13 14.12
C PRO A 454 -23.53 -11.44 14.90
N SER A 455 -22.60 -12.35 14.58
CA SER A 455 -22.48 -13.67 15.22
C SER A 455 -21.49 -13.69 16.39
N GLY A 456 -20.87 -12.56 16.75
CA GLY A 456 -19.78 -12.52 17.71
C GLY A 456 -19.76 -11.26 18.57
N GLU A 457 -18.57 -10.93 19.06
CA GLU A 457 -18.30 -9.82 19.95
C GLU A 457 -17.42 -8.76 19.28
N ILE A 458 -17.64 -7.49 19.65
CA ILE A 458 -16.70 -6.40 19.37
C ILE A 458 -15.96 -6.04 20.66
N ASP A 459 -14.65 -6.27 20.66
CA ASP A 459 -13.74 -5.93 21.75
C ASP A 459 -12.87 -4.72 21.36
N ALA A 460 -13.09 -3.59 22.04
CA ALA A 460 -12.26 -2.40 21.87
C ALA A 460 -10.82 -2.57 22.38
N GLY A 461 -10.55 -3.64 23.14
CA GLY A 461 -9.26 -3.97 23.70
C GLY A 461 -8.68 -2.84 24.55
N GLU A 462 -7.36 -2.85 24.77
CA GLU A 462 -6.66 -1.72 25.39
C GLU A 462 -6.32 -0.62 24.37
N ALA A 463 -6.19 -1.00 23.10
CA ALA A 463 -5.82 -0.13 22.00
C ALA A 463 -6.92 0.88 21.64
N GLY A 464 -8.19 0.47 21.74
CA GLY A 464 -9.35 1.33 21.58
C GLY A 464 -9.85 1.47 20.15
N ILE A 465 -11.06 2.02 20.06
CA ILE A 465 -11.80 2.32 18.82
C ILE A 465 -12.10 3.83 18.81
N ALA A 466 -11.81 4.49 17.69
CA ALA A 466 -11.93 5.95 17.57
C ALA A 466 -12.42 6.39 16.19
N GLY A 467 -13.40 7.28 16.12
CA GLY A 467 -13.75 7.95 14.87
C GLY A 467 -14.64 9.17 15.02
N SER A 468 -15.14 9.71 13.91
CA SER A 468 -16.12 10.80 13.98
C SER A 468 -17.46 10.31 14.52
N ASN A 469 -18.11 9.41 13.79
CA ASN A 469 -19.15 8.53 14.30
C ASN A 469 -18.58 7.13 14.52
N VAL A 470 -19.09 6.42 15.54
CA VAL A 470 -18.78 5.01 15.79
C VAL A 470 -20.07 4.20 15.78
N ILE A 471 -20.25 3.36 14.76
CA ILE A 471 -21.42 2.51 14.57
C ILE A 471 -20.97 1.06 14.77
N LEU A 472 -21.49 0.42 15.82
CA LEU A 472 -21.17 -0.95 16.19
C LEU A 472 -22.40 -1.84 16.07
N GLY A 473 -22.26 -3.00 15.43
CA GLY A 473 -23.32 -4.01 15.34
C GLY A 473 -22.79 -5.33 15.86
N ALA A 474 -23.08 -5.65 17.11
CA ALA A 474 -22.81 -6.95 17.72
C ALA A 474 -23.72 -7.15 18.93
N LEU A 475 -23.99 -8.41 19.28
CA LEU A 475 -24.78 -8.72 20.49
C LEU A 475 -24.03 -8.34 21.77
N THR A 476 -22.70 -8.42 21.73
CA THR A 476 -21.84 -8.07 22.86
C THR A 476 -20.76 -7.10 22.40
N VAL A 477 -20.58 -6.03 23.17
CA VAL A 477 -19.49 -5.08 23.01
C VAL A 477 -18.79 -4.93 24.35
N VAL A 478 -17.48 -5.18 24.37
CA VAL A 478 -16.66 -5.13 25.59
C VAL A 478 -15.59 -4.06 25.50
N ASN A 479 -15.01 -3.73 26.66
CA ASN A 479 -14.01 -2.68 26.80
C ASN A 479 -14.49 -1.30 26.29
N VAL A 480 -15.78 -1.01 26.45
CA VAL A 480 -16.46 0.21 25.98
C VAL A 480 -15.82 1.51 26.47
N GLN A 481 -15.12 1.49 27.61
CA GLN A 481 -14.34 2.62 28.12
C GLN A 481 -13.20 3.07 27.19
N ASN A 482 -12.80 2.21 26.24
CA ASN A 482 -11.77 2.48 25.23
C ASN A 482 -12.36 2.85 23.87
N ILE A 483 -13.66 3.12 23.81
CA ILE A 483 -14.37 3.59 22.61
C ILE A 483 -14.59 5.08 22.73
N SER A 484 -14.30 5.82 21.66
CA SER A 484 -14.39 7.28 21.64
C SER A 484 -14.85 7.79 20.28
N PHE A 485 -15.64 8.86 20.31
CA PHE A 485 -16.24 9.45 19.12
C PHE A 485 -16.40 10.96 19.31
N SER A 486 -16.38 11.72 18.20
CA SER A 486 -16.48 13.19 18.25
C SER A 486 -17.87 13.72 17.88
N GLN A 487 -18.68 12.96 17.14
CA GLN A 487 -20.02 13.37 16.69
C GLN A 487 -21.12 12.53 17.33
N GLY A 488 -21.02 11.20 17.27
CA GLY A 488 -22.04 10.31 17.82
C GLY A 488 -21.66 8.84 17.79
N ALA A 489 -22.49 8.00 18.39
CA ALA A 489 -22.33 6.56 18.34
C ALA A 489 -23.66 5.81 18.36
N VAL A 490 -23.66 4.63 17.75
CA VAL A 490 -24.75 3.64 17.75
C VAL A 490 -24.17 2.28 18.13
N GLY A 491 -24.88 1.52 18.96
CA GLY A 491 -24.44 0.18 19.38
C GLY A 491 -23.33 0.17 20.44
N VAL A 492 -22.94 1.32 20.99
CA VAL A 492 -22.06 1.39 22.16
C VAL A 492 -22.91 1.32 23.44
N PRO A 493 -22.77 0.29 24.29
CA PRO A 493 -23.51 0.17 25.53
C PRO A 493 -23.30 1.38 26.45
N SER A 494 -24.38 2.02 26.88
CA SER A 494 -24.32 3.07 27.91
C SER A 494 -24.33 2.45 29.30
N SER A 495 -23.56 2.99 30.25
CA SER A 495 -23.44 2.47 31.62
C SER A 495 -24.69 2.65 32.50
N SER A 496 -25.87 2.93 31.92
CA SER A 496 -27.08 3.30 32.68
C SER A 496 -27.91 2.13 33.23
N GLU A 497 -27.47 0.89 33.12
CA GLU A 497 -28.12 -0.25 33.80
C GLU A 497 -27.61 -0.49 35.23
N ALA A 498 -26.75 0.38 35.76
CA ALA A 498 -26.41 0.42 37.18
C ALA A 498 -27.21 1.52 37.90
N THR A 499 -28.43 1.18 38.33
CA THR A 499 -29.24 1.86 39.38
C THR A 499 -29.33 3.39 39.35
N ALA A 500 -30.54 3.87 39.08
CA ALA A 500 -31.02 5.23 39.31
C ALA A 500 -30.49 5.87 40.61
N THR A 501 -29.47 6.71 40.48
CA THR A 501 -29.18 7.78 41.44
C THR A 501 -28.88 9.03 40.63
N MET A 502 -29.71 10.06 40.79
CA MET A 502 -29.57 11.35 40.12
C MET A 502 -28.15 11.89 40.30
N GLY A 503 -27.40 12.02 39.21
CA GLY A 503 -26.01 12.50 39.24
C GLY A 503 -25.14 12.14 38.02
N ALA A 504 -25.62 11.37 37.05
CA ALA A 504 -24.86 11.00 35.86
C ALA A 504 -24.85 12.13 34.79
N LEU A 505 -24.08 13.19 35.07
CA LEU A 505 -23.55 14.10 34.05
C LEU A 505 -22.02 14.05 34.14
N THR A 506 -21.40 12.94 33.74
CA THR A 506 -19.94 12.89 33.55
C THR A 506 -19.56 11.81 32.52
N GLY A 507 -19.55 12.18 31.24
CA GLY A 507 -18.78 11.52 30.19
C GLY A 507 -17.26 11.71 30.36
N GLY A 508 -16.74 11.50 31.58
CA GLY A 508 -15.36 11.84 31.94
C GLY A 508 -14.29 11.03 31.19
N GLY A 509 -14.57 9.78 30.84
CA GLY A 509 -13.69 8.95 30.01
C GLY A 509 -13.66 9.40 28.56
N ALA A 510 -14.84 9.62 27.97
CA ALA A 510 -15.00 10.06 26.58
C ALA A 510 -14.43 11.47 26.34
N LEU A 511 -14.58 12.41 27.29
CA LEU A 511 -13.95 13.74 27.18
C LEU A 511 -12.42 13.67 27.28
N SER A 512 -11.88 12.79 28.12
CA SER A 512 -10.42 12.64 28.25
C SER A 512 -9.80 12.05 26.99
N GLU A 513 -10.49 11.14 26.31
CA GLU A 513 -10.02 10.48 25.10
C GLU A 513 -10.26 11.34 23.85
N ALA A 514 -11.37 12.09 23.77
CA ALA A 514 -11.55 13.15 22.79
C ALA A 514 -10.47 14.24 22.92
N GLY A 515 -10.06 14.56 24.16
CA GLY A 515 -8.88 15.38 24.44
C GLY A 515 -7.60 14.77 23.87
N LYS A 516 -7.37 13.46 24.03
CA LYS A 516 -6.20 12.78 23.43
C LYS A 516 -6.26 12.68 21.91
N MET A 517 -7.44 12.59 21.29
CA MET A 517 -7.59 12.72 19.84
C MET A 517 -7.32 14.13 19.36
N ALA A 518 -7.74 15.13 20.12
CA ALA A 518 -7.40 16.52 19.86
C ALA A 518 -5.90 16.75 20.03
N ASP A 519 -5.26 16.16 21.04
CA ASP A 519 -3.81 16.20 21.26
C ASP A 519 -3.06 15.43 20.17
N ALA A 520 -3.61 14.30 19.71
CA ALA A 520 -3.13 13.56 18.56
C ALA A 520 -3.12 14.46 17.32
N ASN A 521 -4.29 14.99 16.94
CA ASN A 521 -4.43 15.92 15.82
C ASN A 521 -3.53 17.16 15.98
N ALA A 522 -3.40 17.71 17.19
CA ALA A 522 -2.53 18.83 17.49
C ALA A 522 -1.04 18.47 17.37
N ALA A 523 -0.64 17.25 17.73
CA ALA A 523 0.70 16.73 17.52
C ALA A 523 0.98 16.56 16.02
N ILE A 524 0.04 16.02 15.23
CA ILE A 524 0.18 15.97 13.76
C ILE A 524 0.32 17.39 13.19
N GLN A 525 -0.48 18.34 13.66
CA GLN A 525 -0.38 19.75 13.25
C GLN A 525 0.96 20.38 13.66
N ALA A 526 1.53 20.00 14.82
CA ALA A 526 2.83 20.49 15.27
C ALA A 526 3.97 19.92 14.41
N ALA A 527 3.91 18.65 14.02
CA ALA A 527 4.83 18.08 13.03
C ALA A 527 4.72 18.76 11.67
N ASN A 528 3.50 19.05 11.20
CA ASN A 528 3.30 19.79 9.94
C ASN A 528 3.89 21.21 10.01
N LYS A 529 3.77 21.90 11.17
CA LYS A 529 4.40 23.22 11.38
C LYS A 529 5.93 23.16 11.38
N GLN A 530 6.52 22.13 12.02
CA GLN A 530 7.97 21.93 12.02
C GLN A 530 8.45 21.64 10.60
N PHE A 531 7.73 20.80 9.86
CA PHE A 531 7.98 20.53 8.45
C PHE A 531 7.90 21.79 7.59
N GLU A 532 6.89 22.65 7.74
CA GLU A 532 6.83 23.91 7.00
C GLU A 532 8.04 24.82 7.25
N GLN A 533 8.52 24.85 8.49
CA GLN A 533 9.71 25.64 8.84
C GLN A 533 10.96 25.05 8.20
N ASP A 534 11.09 23.73 8.18
CA ASP A 534 12.20 23.01 7.57
C ASP A 534 12.15 23.08 6.02
N ALA A 535 10.96 22.98 5.43
CA ALA A 535 10.71 23.16 3.99
C ALA A 535 10.99 24.60 3.53
N LYS A 536 10.52 25.62 4.28
CA LYS A 536 10.86 27.03 4.01
C LYS A 536 12.34 27.32 4.22
N ALA A 537 13.00 26.65 5.18
CA ALA A 537 14.44 26.77 5.38
C ALA A 537 15.23 26.12 4.23
N MET A 538 14.75 25.00 3.69
CA MET A 538 15.30 24.38 2.47
C MET A 538 15.09 25.29 1.26
N GLU A 539 13.88 25.80 1.01
CA GLU A 539 13.58 26.76 -0.09
C GLU A 539 14.50 27.99 -0.05
N LYS A 540 14.76 28.53 1.14
CA LYS A 540 15.63 29.70 1.34
C LYS A 540 17.11 29.40 1.15
N THR A 541 17.53 28.14 1.33
CA THR A 541 18.90 27.66 1.05
C THR A 541 19.10 27.42 -0.46
N PHE A 542 18.01 27.27 -1.23
CA PHE A 542 18.00 26.98 -2.66
C PHE A 542 17.66 28.17 -3.58
N MET A 543 17.62 29.42 -3.08
CA MET A 543 17.77 30.59 -3.95
C MET A 543 19.27 30.77 -4.29
N PRO A 544 19.76 30.39 -5.49
CA PRO A 544 21.06 30.87 -5.92
C PRO A 544 20.96 32.39 -6.01
N THR A 545 21.68 33.09 -5.14
CA THR A 545 21.95 34.52 -5.30
C THR A 545 22.62 34.68 -6.66
N TRP A 546 21.87 35.15 -7.66
CA TRP A 546 22.42 35.42 -8.98
C TRP A 546 23.46 36.54 -8.83
N LEU A 547 24.73 36.17 -8.84
CA LEU A 547 25.85 37.11 -8.87
C LEU A 547 25.84 37.75 -10.26
N ARG A 548 25.28 38.95 -10.38
CA ARG A 548 25.38 39.76 -11.60
C ARG A 548 26.80 40.30 -11.71
N VAL A 549 27.70 39.56 -12.34
CA VAL A 549 29.02 40.08 -12.72
C VAL A 549 28.83 40.98 -13.93
N GLN A 550 28.84 42.30 -13.70
CA GLN A 550 28.80 43.30 -14.75
C GLN A 550 30.25 43.65 -15.11
N PHE A 551 30.70 43.23 -16.29
CA PHE A 551 31.99 43.68 -16.84
C PHE A 551 31.91 45.19 -17.12
N MET A 552 32.60 45.99 -16.31
CA MET A 552 32.95 47.36 -16.70
C MET A 552 34.11 47.26 -17.69
N GLY A 553 33.99 47.96 -18.82
CA GLY A 553 34.88 47.83 -19.98
C GLY A 553 36.38 47.97 -19.67
N PHE A 554 37.18 47.38 -20.54
CA PHE A 554 38.63 47.51 -20.55
C PHE A 554 39.02 48.93 -20.96
N ASP A 555 39.79 49.58 -20.09
CA ASP A 555 40.56 50.79 -20.44
C ASP A 555 41.71 50.34 -21.34
N ILE A 556 41.68 50.74 -22.61
CA ILE A 556 42.80 50.58 -23.52
C ILE A 556 43.63 51.86 -23.36
N GLU A 557 44.68 51.78 -22.54
CA GLU A 557 45.73 52.80 -22.55
C GLU A 557 46.50 52.68 -23.87
N ASP A 558 46.42 53.73 -24.70
CA ASP A 558 47.25 53.94 -25.88
C ASP A 558 48.73 53.95 -25.47
N GLY A 559 49.40 52.82 -25.67
CA GLY A 559 50.86 52.72 -25.61
C GLY A 559 51.46 53.14 -26.95
N GLU A 560 52.16 54.28 -26.95
CA GLU A 560 52.92 54.82 -28.07
C GLU A 560 53.87 53.80 -28.71
N VAL A 561 53.82 53.73 -30.04
CA VAL A 561 54.78 53.03 -30.89
C VAL A 561 56.03 53.91 -31.00
N SER A 562 57.15 53.49 -30.44
CA SER A 562 58.48 54.01 -30.81
C SER A 562 59.11 53.10 -31.86
N GLU A 563 59.30 53.65 -33.06
CA GLU A 563 60.21 53.16 -34.10
C GLU A 563 61.64 53.04 -33.53
N GLU A 564 62.35 51.96 -33.85
CA GLU A 564 63.74 52.01 -34.36
C GLU A 564 64.21 50.61 -34.80
N ASP A 565 64.23 50.47 -36.11
CA ASP A 565 65.21 49.84 -37.00
C ASP A 565 66.41 49.02 -36.49
N GLU A 566 66.81 48.12 -37.41
CA GLU A 566 68.14 47.50 -37.61
C GLU A 566 68.55 46.29 -36.72
N SER A 567 68.40 45.08 -37.25
CA SER A 567 69.43 44.36 -38.06
C SER A 567 69.23 42.84 -38.07
#